data_AF-A0A7K0CQA2-F1
#
_entry.id   AF-A0A7K0CQA2-F1
#
_cell.length_a   1.000
_cell.length_b   1.000
_cell.length_c   1.000
_cell.angle_alpha   90.00
_cell.angle_beta   90.00
_cell.angle_gamma   90.00
#
_symmetry.space_group_name_H-M   'P 1'
#
loop_
_entity.id
_entity.type
_entity.pdbx_description
1 polymer ?
#
loop_
_entity_poly.entity_id
_entity_poly.type
_entity_poly.pdbx_seq_one_letter_code
_entity_poly.pdbx_strand_id
1 'polypeptide(L)'
;MKNVLKRVAVTTVSAALLAGGAVAIAPTAQAKGRCTYVSDSYRPTLRPGATGNAVKQMQCLINSFSAYPVWLTEDGSYGPKTKLAVAYVQSCNGTAGGVDYVVGPSTWNALYNPKYLCAL
;
A
#
# COMPACT_ATOMS: atom_id res chain seq x y z
N MET A 1 7.21 -30.90 17.61
CA MET A 1 7.91 -29.77 18.27
C MET A 1 6.90 -28.64 18.46
N LYS A 2 5.95 -28.73 19.41
CA LYS A 2 5.94 -28.15 20.77
C LYS A 2 6.43 -26.66 20.87
N ASN A 3 5.46 -25.75 20.78
CA ASN A 3 5.16 -24.57 21.63
C ASN A 3 6.16 -23.40 21.78
N VAL A 4 5.70 -22.16 21.47
CA VAL A 4 5.78 -20.94 22.33
C VAL A 4 4.65 -19.98 21.85
N LEU A 5 3.48 -19.84 22.52
CA LEU A 5 3.13 -18.93 23.65
C LEU A 5 3.35 -17.43 23.29
N LYS A 6 2.53 -16.42 23.58
CA LYS A 6 1.41 -16.23 24.52
C LYS A 6 0.77 -14.86 24.20
N ARG A 7 -0.57 -14.82 24.21
CA ARG A 7 -1.45 -13.80 24.83
C ARG A 7 -0.89 -12.37 24.93
N VAL A 8 -1.33 -11.48 24.03
CA VAL A 8 -1.33 -10.04 24.33
C VAL A 8 -2.50 -9.78 25.29
N ALA A 9 -2.15 -9.37 26.50
CA ALA A 9 -3.07 -8.99 27.54
C ALA A 9 -3.89 -7.77 27.10
N VAL A 10 -5.20 -7.95 26.94
CA VAL A 10 -6.15 -6.83 26.91
C VAL A 10 -6.34 -6.41 28.37
N THR A 11 -5.50 -5.50 28.83
CA THR A 11 -5.65 -4.85 30.12
C THR A 11 -6.86 -3.94 30.09
N THR A 12 -7.73 -4.15 31.08
CA THR A 12 -8.93 -3.40 31.44
C THR A 12 -8.78 -1.88 31.32
N VAL A 13 -9.72 -1.22 30.63
CA VAL A 13 -10.06 0.17 30.93
C VAL A 13 -11.44 0.18 31.58
N SER A 14 -11.46 0.62 32.83
CA SER A 14 -12.63 0.72 33.70
C SER A 14 -13.75 1.57 33.10
N ALA A 15 -14.99 1.15 33.35
CA ALA A 15 -16.16 1.99 33.17
C ALA A 15 -16.10 3.19 34.12
N ALA A 16 -16.20 4.41 33.58
CA ALA A 16 -16.48 5.62 34.33
C ALA A 16 -17.75 6.26 33.75
N LEU A 17 -18.89 6.00 34.39
CA LEU A 17 -20.14 6.72 34.21
C LEU A 17 -20.13 7.93 35.18
N LEU A 18 -19.83 9.11 34.65
CA LEU A 18 -20.13 10.38 35.28
C LEU A 18 -20.67 11.33 34.20
N ALA A 19 -21.75 12.03 34.53
CA ALA A 19 -22.52 12.89 33.64
C ALA A 19 -21.65 13.97 32.97
N GLY A 20 -21.79 14.09 31.65
CA GLY A 20 -21.09 15.08 30.82
C GLY A 20 -20.69 14.44 29.49
N GLY A 21 -21.46 14.70 28.44
CA GLY A 21 -21.30 14.06 27.13
C GLY A 21 -19.92 14.32 26.51
N ALA A 22 -18.99 13.40 26.73
CA ALA A 22 -17.78 13.25 25.94
C ALA A 22 -17.92 11.97 25.14
N VAL A 23 -18.16 12.11 23.82
CA VAL A 23 -18.08 10.99 22.89
C VAL A 23 -16.65 10.50 22.92
N ALA A 24 -16.41 9.34 23.55
CA ALA A 24 -15.14 8.66 23.43
C ALA A 24 -15.00 8.21 21.96
N ILE A 25 -14.35 9.04 21.15
CA ILE A 25 -13.87 8.63 19.83
C ILE A 25 -12.82 7.55 20.05
N ALA A 26 -13.22 6.29 19.88
CA ALA A 26 -12.26 5.19 19.83
C ALA A 26 -11.23 5.51 18.73
N PRO A 27 -9.92 5.29 18.96
CA PRO A 27 -8.95 5.39 17.90
C PRO A 27 -9.35 4.38 16.83
N THR A 28 -9.68 4.88 15.63
CA THR A 28 -9.85 4.02 14.47
C THR A 28 -8.60 3.20 14.34
N ALA A 29 -8.72 1.86 14.37
CA ALA A 29 -7.63 1.00 13.95
C ALA A 29 -7.26 1.41 12.52
N GLN A 30 -6.14 2.11 12.34
CA GLN A 30 -5.60 2.37 11.01
C GLN A 30 -5.19 1.02 10.42
N ALA A 31 -6.11 0.41 9.69
CA ALA A 31 -5.81 -0.65 8.72
C ALA A 31 -4.70 -0.16 7.78
N LYS A 32 -3.78 -1.07 7.42
CA LYS A 32 -2.62 -0.89 6.51
C LYS A 32 -2.61 0.47 5.78
N GLY A 33 -1.61 1.30 6.11
CA GLY A 33 -1.46 2.69 5.72
C GLY A 33 -2.11 3.05 4.38
N ARG A 34 -3.14 3.90 4.43
CA ARG A 34 -3.86 4.32 3.23
C ARG A 34 -2.93 5.19 2.38
N CYS A 35 -2.35 4.62 1.33
CA CYS A 35 -1.67 5.38 0.28
C CYS A 35 -2.66 6.44 -0.26
N THR A 36 -2.48 7.69 0.14
CA THR A 36 -3.47 8.79 -0.06
C THR A 36 -2.80 10.04 -0.63
N TYR A 37 -1.79 9.85 -1.49
CA TYR A 37 -1.08 10.96 -2.15
C TYR A 37 -1.91 11.62 -3.26
N VAL A 38 -2.88 10.90 -3.82
CA VAL A 38 -3.82 11.38 -4.84
C VAL A 38 -5.21 10.82 -4.59
N SER A 39 -6.25 11.43 -5.20
CA SER A 39 -7.62 10.92 -5.13
C SER A 39 -7.77 9.54 -5.79
N ASP A 40 -8.83 8.81 -5.45
CA ASP A 40 -9.03 7.45 -5.96
C ASP A 40 -9.25 7.37 -7.48
N SER A 41 -9.70 8.45 -8.10
CA SER A 41 -9.92 8.54 -9.54
C SER A 41 -8.69 9.00 -10.34
N TYR A 42 -7.67 9.57 -9.68
CA TYR A 42 -6.51 10.12 -10.39
C TYR A 42 -5.44 9.06 -10.65
N ARG A 43 -5.47 8.46 -11.85
CA ARG A 43 -4.58 7.37 -12.28
C ARG A 43 -3.93 7.69 -13.64
N PRO A 44 -3.05 8.70 -13.71
CA PRO A 44 -2.39 9.07 -14.95
C PRO A 44 -1.46 7.95 -15.44
N THR A 45 -1.11 7.96 -16.72
CA THR A 45 -0.05 7.09 -17.23
C THR A 45 1.31 7.58 -16.72
N LEU A 46 2.04 6.73 -16.00
CA LEU A 46 3.40 7.05 -15.54
C LEU A 46 4.44 6.28 -16.36
N ARG A 47 5.57 6.94 -16.63
CA ARG A 47 6.74 6.39 -17.33
C ARG A 47 8.00 6.70 -16.53
N PRO A 48 9.13 6.00 -16.74
CA PRO A 48 10.41 6.38 -16.16
C PRO A 48 10.72 7.87 -16.38
N GLY A 49 11.18 8.55 -15.33
CA GLY A 49 11.38 10.00 -15.32
C GLY A 49 10.16 10.83 -14.90
N ALA A 50 8.96 10.24 -14.81
CA ALA A 50 7.80 10.92 -14.24
C ALA A 50 8.04 11.30 -12.77
N THR A 51 7.42 12.41 -12.35
CA THR A 51 7.53 12.91 -10.97
C THR A 51 6.16 13.27 -10.38
N GLY A 52 6.10 13.44 -9.06
CA GLY A 52 4.96 13.99 -8.33
C GLY A 52 4.14 12.98 -7.55
N ASN A 53 2.99 13.42 -7.04
CA ASN A 53 2.17 12.65 -6.09
C ASN A 53 1.63 11.33 -6.64
N ALA A 54 1.36 11.25 -7.95
CA ALA A 54 0.97 9.98 -8.56
C ALA A 54 2.10 8.93 -8.49
N VAL A 55 3.36 9.35 -8.60
CA VAL A 55 4.50 8.44 -8.42
C VAL A 55 4.62 8.02 -6.95
N LYS A 56 4.44 8.93 -5.99
CA LYS A 56 4.39 8.59 -4.55
C LYS A 56 3.29 7.57 -4.25
N GLN A 57 2.11 7.78 -4.84
CA GLN A 57 0.99 6.86 -4.73
C GLN A 57 1.38 5.45 -5.17
N MET A 58 1.95 5.32 -6.37
CA MET A 58 2.43 4.04 -6.88
C MET A 58 3.50 3.43 -5.96
N GLN A 59 4.52 4.19 -5.54
CA GLN A 59 5.59 3.71 -4.67
C GLN A 59 5.04 3.16 -3.34
N CYS A 60 4.09 3.87 -2.73
CA CYS A 60 3.41 3.42 -1.52
C CYS A 60 2.62 2.14 -1.73
N LEU A 61 1.88 2.04 -2.86
CA LEU A 61 1.10 0.85 -3.15
C LEU A 61 1.99 -0.39 -3.35
N ILE A 62 3.13 -0.22 -4.03
CA ILE A 62 4.14 -1.26 -4.17
C ILE A 62 4.61 -1.71 -2.78
N ASN A 63 5.01 -0.76 -1.92
CA ASN A 63 5.50 -1.05 -0.56
C ASN A 63 4.45 -1.75 0.32
N SER A 64 3.17 -1.40 0.16
CA SER A 64 2.11 -1.80 1.09
C SER A 64 1.32 -3.03 0.65
N PHE A 65 1.23 -3.27 -0.67
CA PHE A 65 0.32 -4.26 -1.25
C PHE A 65 0.99 -5.25 -2.19
N SER A 66 2.27 -5.08 -2.55
CA SER A 66 2.98 -6.03 -3.40
C SER A 66 4.07 -6.78 -2.64
N ALA A 67 4.27 -8.06 -2.94
CA ALA A 67 5.36 -8.88 -2.40
C ALA A 67 6.75 -8.52 -2.96
N TYR A 68 6.92 -7.31 -3.50
CA TYR A 68 8.22 -6.83 -3.96
C TYR A 68 9.17 -6.70 -2.75
N PRO A 69 10.34 -7.36 -2.76
CA PRO A 69 11.15 -7.52 -1.56
C PRO A 69 11.95 -6.27 -1.15
N VAL A 70 12.01 -5.25 -2.01
CA VAL A 70 12.81 -4.05 -1.76
C VAL A 70 11.89 -2.87 -1.47
N TRP A 71 12.05 -2.28 -0.29
CA TRP A 71 11.31 -1.07 0.08
C TRP A 71 11.75 0.13 -0.78
N LEU A 72 10.78 0.83 -1.36
CA LEU A 72 10.99 2.06 -2.12
C LEU A 72 10.90 3.29 -1.23
N THR A 73 11.74 4.28 -1.49
CA THR A 73 11.49 5.64 -1.01
C THR A 73 10.28 6.21 -1.76
N GLU A 74 9.31 6.74 -1.02
CA GLU A 74 8.13 7.42 -1.59
C GLU A 74 8.44 8.89 -1.91
N ASP A 75 9.50 9.10 -2.68
CA ASP A 75 10.02 10.41 -3.05
C ASP A 75 9.25 11.07 -4.21
N GLY A 76 8.42 10.30 -4.90
CA GLY A 76 7.67 10.78 -6.06
C GLY A 76 8.51 10.91 -7.31
N SER A 77 9.65 10.20 -7.39
CA SER A 77 10.50 10.16 -8.57
C SER A 77 10.53 8.76 -9.18
N TYR A 78 10.12 8.63 -10.43
CA TYR A 78 10.15 7.36 -11.14
C TYR A 78 11.57 7.10 -11.66
N GLY A 79 12.47 6.73 -10.75
CA GLY A 79 13.85 6.36 -11.02
C GLY A 79 14.06 4.86 -11.28
N PRO A 80 15.32 4.41 -11.43
CA PRO A 80 15.67 3.02 -11.73
C PRO A 80 15.15 2.00 -10.72
N LYS A 81 15.16 2.32 -9.43
CA LYS A 81 14.61 1.44 -8.37
C LYS A 81 13.10 1.23 -8.55
N THR A 82 12.36 2.32 -8.78
CA THR A 82 10.92 2.27 -9.06
C THR A 82 10.63 1.50 -10.35
N LYS A 83 11.49 1.61 -11.37
CA LYS A 83 11.37 0.84 -12.62
C LYS A 83 11.43 -0.67 -12.38
N LEU A 84 12.36 -1.14 -11.55
CA LEU A 84 12.46 -2.56 -11.21
C LEU A 84 11.22 -3.05 -10.43
N ALA A 85 10.69 -2.23 -9.53
CA ALA A 85 9.49 -2.56 -8.78
C ALA A 85 8.24 -2.63 -9.67
N VAL A 86 8.08 -1.69 -10.61
CA VAL A 86 7.00 -1.76 -11.60
C VAL A 86 7.13 -3.01 -12.46
N ALA A 87 8.35 -3.36 -12.87
CA ALA A 87 8.59 -4.58 -13.63
C ALA A 87 8.14 -5.85 -12.87
N TYR A 88 8.42 -5.91 -11.57
CA TYR A 88 7.93 -6.99 -10.71
C TYR A 88 6.40 -7.03 -10.61
N VAL A 89 5.76 -5.87 -10.40
CA VAL A 89 4.29 -5.80 -10.32
C VAL A 89 3.67 -6.30 -11.63
N GLN A 90 4.20 -5.86 -12.77
CA GLN A 90 3.72 -6.25 -14.09
C GLN A 90 3.91 -7.74 -14.36
N SER A 91 5.10 -8.27 -14.07
CA SER A 91 5.42 -9.68 -14.33
C SER A 91 4.62 -10.62 -13.43
N CYS A 92 4.55 -10.34 -12.12
CA CYS A 92 3.83 -11.18 -11.18
C CYS A 92 2.32 -11.17 -11.45
N ASN A 93 1.75 -10.00 -11.71
CA ASN A 93 0.31 -9.89 -11.94
C ASN A 93 -0.11 -10.25 -13.36
N GLY A 94 0.80 -10.28 -14.33
CA GLY A 94 0.48 -10.53 -15.74
C GLY A 94 -0.39 -9.41 -16.32
N THR A 95 0.10 -8.17 -16.27
CA THR A 95 -0.61 -7.00 -16.81
C THR A 95 -0.75 -7.07 -18.33
N ALA A 96 -1.82 -6.48 -18.88
CA ALA A 96 -2.18 -6.61 -20.30
C ALA A 96 -1.09 -6.11 -21.28
N GLY A 97 -0.29 -5.11 -20.88
CA GLY A 97 0.85 -4.61 -21.67
C GLY A 97 2.15 -5.40 -21.49
N GLY A 98 2.15 -6.46 -20.67
CA GLY A 98 3.38 -7.13 -20.26
C GLY A 98 4.27 -6.26 -19.37
N VAL A 99 5.58 -6.50 -19.42
CA VAL A 99 6.60 -5.76 -18.65
C VAL A 99 7.15 -4.61 -19.51
N ASP A 100 6.33 -3.57 -19.71
CA ASP A 100 6.67 -2.40 -20.54
C ASP A 100 7.20 -1.20 -19.73
N TYR A 101 7.24 -1.32 -18.40
CA TYR A 101 7.62 -0.26 -17.45
C TYR A 101 6.70 0.97 -17.49
N VAL A 102 5.49 0.84 -18.04
CA VAL A 102 4.48 1.89 -18.10
C VAL A 102 3.35 1.57 -17.13
N VAL A 103 3.01 2.54 -16.30
CA VAL A 103 1.94 2.40 -15.31
C VAL A 103 0.66 2.93 -15.94
N GLY A 104 0.04 2.09 -16.77
CA GLY A 104 -1.28 2.35 -17.35
C GLY A 104 -2.42 1.74 -16.53
N PRO A 105 -3.67 1.76 -17.04
CA PRO A 105 -4.85 1.27 -16.30
C PRO A 105 -4.72 -0.16 -15.77
N SER A 106 -4.12 -1.08 -16.56
CA SER A 106 -3.89 -2.47 -16.10
C SER A 106 -2.91 -2.55 -14.94
N THR A 107 -1.81 -1.79 -14.97
CA THR A 107 -0.82 -1.74 -13.89
C THR A 107 -1.40 -1.08 -12.64
N TRP A 108 -2.17 0.00 -12.80
CA TRP A 108 -2.91 0.61 -11.69
C TRP A 108 -3.87 -0.37 -11.03
N ASN A 109 -4.66 -1.11 -11.81
CA ASN A 109 -5.53 -2.14 -11.24
C ASN A 109 -4.74 -3.20 -10.46
N ALA A 110 -3.59 -3.65 -10.97
CA ALA A 110 -2.74 -4.62 -10.28
C ALA A 110 -2.16 -4.09 -8.95
N LEU A 111 -1.92 -2.78 -8.83
CA LEU A 111 -1.43 -2.17 -7.58
C LEU A 111 -2.50 -2.12 -6.49
N TYR A 112 -3.78 -1.98 -6.86
CA TYR A 112 -4.90 -1.94 -5.91
C TYR A 112 -5.51 -3.32 -5.65
N ASN A 113 -5.47 -4.20 -6.66
CA ASN A 113 -6.07 -5.52 -6.65
C ASN A 113 -5.04 -6.56 -7.15
N PRO A 114 -3.92 -6.76 -6.42
CA PRO A 114 -2.91 -7.72 -6.82
C PRO A 114 -3.45 -9.16 -6.76
N LYS A 115 -2.90 -10.04 -7.60
CA LYS A 115 -3.10 -11.49 -7.46
C LYS A 115 -2.58 -11.92 -6.08
N TYR A 116 -3.22 -12.92 -5.49
CA TYR A 116 -2.89 -13.40 -4.13
C TYR A 116 -1.39 -13.69 -3.93
N LEU A 117 -0.75 -14.36 -4.89
CA LEU A 117 0.68 -14.71 -4.82
C LEU A 117 1.63 -13.52 -5.02
N CYS A 118 1.10 -12.37 -5.43
CA CYS A 118 1.85 -11.14 -5.67
C CYS A 118 1.62 -10.09 -4.58
N ALA A 119 0.78 -10.40 -3.59
CA ALA A 119 0.40 -9.50 -2.51
C ALA A 119 1.20 -9.78 -1.22
N LEU A 120 1.31 -8.75 -0.35
CA LEU A 120 1.91 -8.82 1.00
C LEU A 120 0.95 -9.35 2.07
#